data_AF-A0AAN6M226-F1
#
_entry.id   AF-A0AAN6M226-F1
#
_cell.length_a   1.000
_cell.length_b   1.000
_cell.length_c   1.000
_cell.angle_alpha   90.00
_cell.angle_beta   90.00
_cell.angle_gamma   90.00
#
_symmetry.space_group_name_H-M   'P 1'
#
loop_
_entity.id
_entity.type
_entity.pdbx_description
1 polymer ?
#
loop_
_entity_poly.entity_id
_entity_poly.type
_entity_poly.pdbx_seq_one_letter_code
_entity_poly.pdbx_strand_id
1 'polypeptide(L)'
;MHFLIKNAFLTYYLRLSIHRSFRLWVGLGFGLNIGLLLINLALIVFQCIPVAAAFTPLLRIKGAECMNRYYVLLAPSTLNVILDFYVFALPIPTLWRLQMPLRTKIGVISVFAFGGISVILSMIRFHSLLKLISLNPQETAKGVGEVMIVAALELNVAVIAVNLPAIRSIYQVAAKGELRSSETAPEAVE
;
A
#
# COMPACT_ATOMS: atom_id res chain seq x y z
N MET A 1 -0.36 7.80 -1.17
CA MET A 1 -1.17 6.64 -1.61
C MET A 1 -0.75 5.33 -0.95
N HIS A 2 0.51 4.92 -1.08
CA HIS A 2 1.09 3.76 -0.38
C HIS A 2 0.68 3.64 1.09
N PHE A 3 0.66 4.77 1.81
CA PHE A 3 0.15 4.85 3.18
C PHE A 3 -1.26 4.24 3.34
N LEU A 4 -2.24 4.66 2.54
CA LEU A 4 -3.64 4.22 2.65
C LEU A 4 -3.78 2.71 2.39
N ILE A 5 -3.13 2.21 1.35
CA ILE A 5 -3.18 0.79 0.97
C ILE A 5 -2.61 -0.07 2.10
N LYS A 6 -1.42 0.26 2.59
CA LYS A 6 -0.78 -0.44 3.71
C LYS A 6 -1.68 -0.40 4.96
N ASN A 7 -2.21 0.77 5.35
CA ASN A 7 -3.12 0.88 6.50
C ASN A 7 -4.38 0.01 6.32
N ALA A 8 -4.95 -0.07 5.11
CA ALA A 8 -6.07 -0.96 4.83
C ALA A 8 -5.69 -2.45 5.03
N PHE A 9 -4.55 -2.88 4.50
CA PHE A 9 -4.04 -4.25 4.71
C PHE A 9 -3.75 -4.55 6.18
N LEU A 10 -3.11 -3.64 6.91
CA LEU A 10 -2.84 -3.82 8.34
C LEU A 10 -4.14 -3.91 9.16
N THR A 11 -5.14 -3.08 8.84
CA THR A 11 -6.45 -3.14 9.50
C THR A 11 -7.15 -4.47 9.22
N TYR A 12 -7.04 -4.98 7.98
CA TYR A 12 -7.53 -6.30 7.62
C TYR A 12 -6.81 -7.41 8.40
N TYR A 13 -5.49 -7.32 8.57
CA TYR A 13 -4.72 -8.27 9.37
C TYR A 13 -5.12 -8.27 10.84
N LEU A 14 -5.40 -7.11 11.44
CA LEU A 14 -5.94 -7.03 12.80
C LEU A 14 -7.30 -7.73 12.95
N ARG A 15 -8.15 -7.68 11.91
CA ARG A 15 -9.43 -8.41 11.92
C ARG A 15 -9.24 -9.92 11.75
N LEU A 16 -8.22 -10.35 10.99
CA LEU A 16 -8.00 -11.77 10.69
C LEU A 16 -7.38 -12.55 11.85
N SER A 17 -6.51 -11.93 12.64
CA SER A 17 -5.75 -12.62 13.68
C SER A 17 -5.87 -11.93 15.05
N ILE A 18 -6.35 -12.70 16.03
CA ILE A 18 -6.59 -12.25 17.41
C ILE A 18 -5.34 -12.44 18.30
N HIS A 19 -4.30 -13.10 17.81
CA HIS A 19 -3.09 -13.39 18.59
C HIS A 19 -2.35 -12.12 19.03
N ARG A 20 -2.02 -12.00 20.32
CA ARG A 20 -1.33 -10.84 20.91
C ARG A 20 0.01 -10.52 20.24
N SER A 21 0.86 -11.53 20.00
CA SER A 21 2.15 -11.31 19.34
C SER A 21 1.97 -10.78 17.92
N PHE A 22 0.98 -11.30 17.18
CA PHE A 22 0.67 -10.83 15.83
C PHE A 22 0.19 -9.38 15.83
N ARG A 23 -0.69 -9.00 16.77
CA ARG A 23 -1.13 -7.61 16.92
C ARG A 23 0.01 -6.64 17.21
N LEU A 24 1.05 -7.09 17.94
CA LEU A 24 2.23 -6.27 18.22
C LEU A 24 3.05 -6.02 16.94
N TRP A 25 3.26 -7.05 16.11
CA TRP A 25 3.89 -6.90 14.79
C TRP A 25 3.08 -5.98 13.86
N VAL A 26 1.76 -6.12 13.83
CA VAL A 26 0.92 -5.21 13.05
C VAL A 26 0.99 -3.77 13.59
N GLY A 27 0.96 -3.58 14.92
CA GLY A 27 1.14 -2.27 15.54
C GLY A 27 2.48 -1.61 15.19
N LEU A 28 3.56 -2.40 15.18
CA LEU A 28 4.88 -1.94 14.71
C LEU A 28 4.82 -1.49 13.25
N GLY A 29 4.14 -2.24 12.39
CA GLY A 29 3.92 -1.87 10.99
C GLY A 29 3.17 -0.54 10.81
N PHE A 30 2.16 -0.26 11.64
CA PHE A 30 1.47 1.04 11.64
C PHE A 30 2.44 2.18 12.02
N GLY A 31 3.21 1.99 13.09
CA GLY A 31 4.21 2.97 13.53
C GLY A 31 5.26 3.27 12.46
N LEU A 32 5.82 2.23 11.83
CA LEU A 32 6.78 2.37 10.73
C LEU A 32 6.19 3.15 9.55
N ASN A 33 4.94 2.86 9.17
CA ASN A 33 4.28 3.51 8.06
C ASN A 33 4.00 5.00 8.32
N ILE A 34 3.57 5.34 9.54
CA ILE A 34 3.41 6.74 9.98
C ILE A 34 4.77 7.45 10.01
N GLY A 35 5.81 6.79 10.55
CA GLY A 35 7.17 7.34 10.56
C GLY A 35 7.68 7.64 9.16
N LEU A 36 7.51 6.71 8.21
CA LEU A 36 7.85 6.95 6.80
C LEU A 36 7.06 8.11 6.21
N LEU A 37 5.76 8.23 6.50
CA LEU A 37 4.95 9.36 6.01
C LEU A 37 5.52 10.70 6.48
N LEU A 38 5.85 10.80 7.77
CA LEU A 38 6.44 12.02 8.35
C LEU A 38 7.80 12.34 7.74
N ILE A 39 8.66 11.33 7.57
CA ILE A 39 9.97 11.49 6.93
C ILE A 39 9.80 11.97 5.48
N ASN A 40 8.93 11.34 4.70
CA ASN A 40 8.65 11.77 3.31
C ASN A 40 8.13 13.21 3.25
N LEU A 41 7.22 13.57 4.14
CA LEU A 41 6.68 14.94 4.22
C LEU A 41 7.79 15.95 4.54
N ALA A 42 8.63 15.65 5.54
CA ALA A 42 9.75 16.50 5.91
C ALA A 42 10.75 16.65 4.75
N LEU A 43 11.10 15.56 4.05
CA LEU A 43 11.97 15.61 2.89
C LEU A 43 11.41 16.52 1.80
N ILE A 44 10.12 16.43 1.47
CA ILE A 44 9.49 17.27 0.42
C ILE A 44 9.49 18.75 0.81
N VAL A 45 9.22 19.07 2.08
CA VAL A 45 9.17 20.45 2.57
C VAL A 45 10.58 21.05 2.66
N PHE A 46 11.56 20.29 3.16
CA PHE A 46 12.93 20.77 3.42
C PHE A 46 13.94 20.37 2.32
N GLN A 47 13.49 19.99 1.12
CA GLN A 47 14.39 19.57 0.04
C GLN A 47 15.30 20.69 -0.51
N CYS A 48 14.97 21.97 -0.28
CA CYS A 48 15.75 23.11 -0.74
C CYS A 48 15.83 24.19 0.33
N ILE A 49 16.96 24.90 0.36
CA ILE A 49 17.17 26.11 1.15
C ILE A 49 17.41 27.27 0.16
N PRO A 50 16.53 28.29 0.11
CA PRO A 50 15.29 28.47 0.87
C PRO A 50 14.13 27.58 0.35
N VAL A 51 13.20 27.20 1.25
CA VAL A 51 12.04 26.33 0.93
C VAL A 51 11.19 26.88 -0.22
N ALA A 52 11.13 28.21 -0.39
CA ALA A 52 10.43 28.85 -1.50
C ALA A 52 10.92 28.38 -2.88
N ALA A 53 12.20 28.01 -3.01
CA ALA A 53 12.77 27.51 -4.26
C ALA A 53 12.22 26.14 -4.67
N ALA A 54 11.73 25.34 -3.71
CA ALA A 54 11.12 24.03 -3.98
C ALA A 54 9.76 24.16 -4.70
N PHE A 55 8.97 25.19 -4.38
CA PHE A 55 7.63 25.40 -4.91
C PHE A 55 7.59 26.33 -6.13
N THR A 56 8.67 27.06 -6.40
CA THR A 56 8.77 28.02 -7.52
C THR A 56 9.93 27.70 -8.46
N PRO A 57 9.92 26.52 -9.14
CA PRO A 57 11.02 26.08 -9.99
C PRO A 57 11.30 27.03 -11.18
N LEU A 58 10.32 27.84 -11.58
CA LEU A 58 10.41 28.80 -12.69
C LEU A 58 11.09 30.12 -12.31
N LEU A 59 11.09 30.50 -11.03
CA LEU A 59 11.62 31.80 -10.58
C LEU A 59 13.14 31.81 -10.39
N ARG A 60 13.81 30.65 -10.55
CA ARG A 60 15.27 30.47 -10.56
C ARG A 60 15.98 31.37 -9.54
N ILE A 61 15.57 31.23 -8.28
CA ILE A 61 16.09 32.00 -7.15
C ILE A 61 17.61 31.79 -7.07
N LYS A 62 18.40 32.85 -7.25
CA LYS A 62 19.87 32.79 -7.18
C LYS A 62 20.31 32.36 -5.77
N GLY A 63 21.18 31.36 -5.69
CA GLY A 63 21.74 30.86 -4.43
C GLY A 63 20.93 29.77 -3.73
N ALA A 64 19.89 29.22 -4.36
CA ALA A 64 19.16 28.09 -3.79
C ALA A 64 20.00 26.80 -3.84
N GLU A 65 20.33 26.25 -2.68
CA GLU A 65 20.93 24.92 -2.55
C GLU A 65 19.81 23.90 -2.35
N CYS A 66 19.67 23.01 -3.34
CA CYS A 66 18.71 21.92 -3.30
C CYS A 66 19.43 20.58 -3.11
N MET A 67 18.86 19.73 -2.28
CA MET A 67 19.37 18.38 -2.06
C MET A 67 19.23 17.56 -3.35
N ASN A 68 20.23 16.73 -3.65
CA ASN A 68 20.26 15.96 -4.89
C ASN A 68 19.02 15.04 -4.97
N ARG A 69 18.33 15.09 -6.11
CA ARG A 69 17.15 14.27 -6.42
C ARG A 69 17.38 12.78 -6.17
N TYR A 70 18.61 12.31 -6.33
CA TYR A 70 18.98 10.94 -6.00
C TYR A 70 18.63 10.59 -4.55
N TYR A 71 19.04 11.38 -3.57
CA TYR A 71 18.76 11.09 -2.15
C TYR A 71 17.30 11.33 -1.80
N VAL A 72 16.69 12.38 -2.35
CA VAL A 72 15.30 12.76 -2.05
C VAL A 72 14.31 11.75 -2.60
N LEU A 73 14.56 11.13 -3.76
CA LEU A 73 13.68 10.11 -4.32
C LEU A 73 14.08 8.70 -3.92
N LEU A 74 15.37 8.35 -3.95
CA LEU A 74 15.78 6.95 -3.77
C LEU A 74 15.57 6.47 -2.34
N ALA A 75 16.01 7.25 -1.34
CA ALA A 75 15.95 6.80 0.04
C ALA A 75 14.51 6.50 0.51
N PRO A 76 13.51 7.37 0.25
CA PRO A 76 12.14 7.07 0.64
C PRO A 76 11.50 5.98 -0.23
N SER A 77 11.89 5.86 -1.50
CA SER A 77 11.42 4.78 -2.37
C SER A 77 11.92 3.41 -1.89
N THR A 78 13.19 3.28 -1.52
CA THR A 78 13.76 2.04 -1.00
C THR A 78 13.09 1.62 0.31
N LEU A 79 12.93 2.56 1.25
CA LEU A 79 12.24 2.30 2.52
C LEU A 79 10.79 1.87 2.30
N ASN A 80 10.10 2.46 1.33
CA ASN A 80 8.74 2.06 0.99
C ASN A 80 8.67 0.61 0.51
N VAL A 81 9.56 0.20 -0.41
CA VAL A 81 9.63 -1.18 -0.91
C VAL A 81 9.93 -2.16 0.23
N ILE A 82 10.85 -1.83 1.12
CA ILE A 82 11.13 -2.67 2.31
C ILE A 82 9.86 -2.84 3.15
N LEU A 83 9.08 -1.77 3.34
CA LEU A 83 7.83 -1.83 4.08
C LEU A 83 6.75 -2.65 3.34
N ASP A 84 6.72 -2.63 2.01
CA ASP A 84 5.83 -3.51 1.22
C ASP A 84 6.13 -4.99 1.47
N PHE A 85 7.42 -5.37 1.47
CA PHE A 85 7.84 -6.72 1.84
C PHE A 85 7.47 -7.10 3.27
N TYR A 86 7.65 -6.18 4.21
CA TYR A 86 7.30 -6.40 5.61
C TYR A 86 5.80 -6.71 5.76
N VAL A 87 4.94 -5.88 5.17
CA VAL A 87 3.48 -6.04 5.23
C VAL A 87 3.05 -7.33 4.54
N PHE A 88 3.65 -7.66 3.40
CA PHE A 88 3.38 -8.90 2.66
C PHE A 88 3.82 -10.16 3.41
N ALA A 89 4.96 -10.12 4.11
CA ALA A 89 5.48 -11.25 4.86
C ALA A 89 4.67 -11.52 6.15
N LEU A 90 4.07 -10.49 6.73
CA LEU A 90 3.33 -10.54 8.00
C LEU A 90 2.27 -11.67 8.07
N PRO A 91 1.39 -11.86 7.08
CA PRO A 91 0.39 -12.94 7.12
C PRO A 91 0.99 -14.35 6.93
N ILE A 92 2.14 -14.54 6.25
CA ILE A 92 2.65 -15.86 5.84
C ILE A 92 2.78 -16.84 7.03
N PRO A 93 3.44 -16.49 8.15
CA PRO A 93 3.61 -17.41 9.26
C PRO A 93 2.28 -17.76 9.94
N THR A 94 1.34 -16.81 9.95
CA THR A 94 0.00 -17.01 10.53
C THR A 94 -0.81 -17.96 9.67
N LEU A 95 -0.71 -17.86 8.34
CA LEU A 95 -1.40 -18.74 7.41
C LEU A 95 -0.90 -20.19 7.48
N TRP A 96 0.39 -20.40 7.72
CA TRP A 96 0.94 -21.76 7.85
C TRP A 96 0.50 -22.49 9.12
N ARG A 97 0.21 -21.76 10.20
CA ARG A 97 -0.24 -22.36 11.47
C ARG A 97 -1.73 -22.67 11.52
N LEU A 98 -2.53 -22.17 10.59
CA LEU A 98 -3.98 -22.22 10.67
C LEU A 98 -4.58 -23.28 9.74
N GLN A 99 -5.05 -24.39 10.32
CA GLN A 99 -5.73 -25.47 9.59
C GLN A 99 -7.15 -25.02 9.18
N MET A 100 -7.27 -24.44 7.99
CA MET A 100 -8.56 -23.97 7.45
C MET A 100 -9.18 -24.95 6.43
N PRO A 101 -10.52 -25.02 6.32
CA PRO A 101 -11.18 -25.75 5.26
C PRO A 101 -10.88 -25.15 3.87
N LEU A 102 -10.83 -26.00 2.85
CA LEU A 102 -10.44 -25.65 1.46
C LEU A 102 -11.14 -24.40 0.90
N ARG A 103 -12.44 -24.25 1.19
CA ARG A 103 -13.24 -23.08 0.74
C ARG A 103 -12.72 -21.76 1.31
N THR A 104 -12.20 -21.77 2.53
CA THR A 104 -11.62 -20.58 3.17
C THR A 104 -10.18 -20.34 2.72
N LYS A 105 -9.45 -21.44 2.50
CA LYS A 105 -8.07 -21.43 2.03
C LYS A 105 -7.94 -20.75 0.66
N ILE A 106 -8.84 -21.01 -0.29
CA ILE A 106 -8.81 -20.42 -1.63
C ILE A 106 -8.87 -18.89 -1.58
N GLY A 107 -9.79 -18.33 -0.79
CA GLY A 107 -9.95 -16.87 -0.71
C GLY A 107 -8.78 -16.16 -0.01
N VAL A 108 -8.09 -16.85 0.88
CA VAL A 108 -6.85 -16.32 1.49
C VAL A 108 -5.70 -16.37 0.49
N ILE A 109 -5.56 -17.47 -0.25
CA ILE A 109 -4.55 -17.62 -1.30
C ILE A 109 -4.71 -16.56 -2.37
N SER A 110 -5.95 -16.23 -2.78
CA SER A 110 -6.18 -15.17 -3.77
C SER A 110 -5.70 -13.82 -3.26
N VAL A 111 -6.05 -13.42 -2.03
CA VAL A 111 -5.57 -12.15 -1.45
C VAL A 111 -4.04 -12.11 -1.41
N PHE A 112 -3.41 -13.23 -1.04
CA PHE A 112 -1.95 -13.33 -1.02
C PHE A 112 -1.33 -13.25 -2.43
N ALA A 113 -1.95 -13.87 -3.43
CA ALA A 113 -1.51 -13.77 -4.82
C ALA A 113 -1.56 -12.33 -5.35
N PHE A 114 -2.67 -11.62 -5.13
CA PHE A 114 -2.78 -10.20 -5.51
C PHE A 114 -1.80 -9.31 -4.72
N GLY A 115 -1.58 -9.61 -3.44
CA GLY A 115 -0.53 -8.95 -2.64
C GLY A 115 0.87 -9.16 -3.23
N GLY A 116 1.20 -10.38 -3.67
CA GLY A 116 2.47 -10.69 -4.32
C GLY A 116 2.65 -9.96 -5.65
N ILE A 117 1.60 -9.89 -6.47
CA ILE A 117 1.61 -9.10 -7.71
C ILE A 117 1.86 -7.62 -7.40
N SER A 118 1.22 -7.08 -6.36
CA SER A 118 1.44 -5.70 -5.94
C SER A 118 2.91 -5.43 -5.61
N VAL A 119 3.58 -6.32 -4.88
CA VAL A 119 5.01 -6.19 -4.54
C VAL A 119 5.90 -6.22 -5.78
N ILE A 120 5.59 -7.09 -6.76
CA ILE A 120 6.32 -7.13 -8.04
C ILE A 120 6.15 -5.80 -8.80
N LEU A 121 4.94 -5.23 -8.82
CA LEU A 121 4.70 -3.93 -9.45
C LEU A 121 5.46 -2.80 -8.74
N SER A 122 5.56 -2.83 -7.40
CA SER A 122 6.40 -1.89 -6.63
C SER A 122 7.88 -2.00 -7.01
N MET A 123 8.40 -3.20 -7.23
CA MET A 123 9.78 -3.41 -7.70
C MET A 123 10.01 -2.89 -9.11
N ILE A 124 9.11 -3.17 -10.05
CA ILE A 124 9.19 -2.65 -11.43
C ILE A 124 9.21 -1.12 -11.38
N ARG A 125 8.31 -0.53 -10.60
CA ARG A 125 8.25 0.91 -10.39
C ARG A 125 9.56 1.48 -9.84
N PHE A 126 10.16 0.83 -8.85
CA PHE A 126 11.45 1.24 -8.29
C PHE A 126 12.57 1.19 -9.35
N HIS A 127 12.58 0.16 -10.19
CA HIS A 127 13.53 0.04 -11.30
C HIS A 127 13.35 1.16 -12.34
N SER A 128 12.10 1.44 -12.74
CA SER A 128 11.81 2.55 -13.67
C SER A 128 12.18 3.91 -13.07
N LEU A 129 12.04 4.09 -11.75
CA LEU A 129 12.53 5.28 -11.03
C LEU A 129 14.06 5.40 -11.05
N LEU A 130 14.79 4.30 -10.84
CA LEU A 130 16.26 4.30 -10.96
C LEU A 130 16.71 4.70 -12.37
N LYS A 131 16.04 4.15 -13.39
CA LYS A 131 16.31 4.49 -14.79
C LYS A 131 16.05 5.96 -15.07
N LEU A 132 14.97 6.53 -14.53
CA LEU A 132 14.66 7.95 -14.62
C LEU A 132 15.72 8.86 -14.04
N ILE A 133 16.33 8.48 -12.91
CA ILE A 133 17.36 9.30 -12.25
C ILE A 133 18.68 9.27 -13.06
N SER A 134 18.93 8.20 -13.81
CA SER A 134 20.12 8.06 -14.67
C SER A 134 20.01 8.69 -16.07
N LEU A 135 18.81 9.11 -16.50
CA LEU A 135 18.56 9.61 -17.85
C LEU A 135 18.69 11.14 -17.97
N ASN A 136 19.16 11.59 -19.13
CA ASN A 136 19.26 13.02 -19.49
C ASN A 136 17.87 13.70 -19.54
N PRO A 137 17.79 15.02 -19.28
CA PRO A 137 16.54 15.77 -19.15
C PRO A 137 15.61 15.77 -20.37
N GLN A 138 16.10 15.39 -21.56
CA GLN A 138 15.29 15.30 -22.79
C GLN A 138 14.50 13.98 -22.91
N GLU A 139 14.94 12.88 -22.28
CA GLU A 139 14.25 11.58 -22.32
C GLU A 139 13.33 11.36 -21.09
N THR A 140 13.31 12.32 -20.15
CA THR A 140 12.58 12.22 -18.88
C THR A 140 11.07 12.07 -19.07
N ALA A 141 10.49 12.66 -20.13
CA ALA A 141 9.05 12.61 -20.38
C ALA A 141 8.55 11.17 -20.59
N LYS A 142 9.30 10.35 -21.35
CA LYS A 142 8.92 8.94 -21.60
C LYS A 142 9.04 8.08 -20.35
N GLY A 143 10.12 8.25 -19.59
CA GLY A 143 10.33 7.48 -18.35
C GLY A 143 9.30 7.82 -17.25
N VAL A 144 8.84 9.07 -17.18
CA VAL A 144 7.79 9.46 -16.23
C VAL A 144 6.47 8.79 -16.58
N GLY A 145 6.14 8.71 -17.88
CA GLY A 145 4.96 7.99 -18.36
C GLY A 145 4.97 6.51 -17.96
N GLU A 146 6.11 5.83 -18.15
CA GLU A 146 6.26 4.42 -17.75
C GLU A 146 6.03 4.23 -16.24
N VAL A 147 6.62 5.08 -15.41
CA VAL A 147 6.43 5.05 -13.95
C VAL A 147 4.97 5.28 -13.56
N MET A 148 4.29 6.22 -14.22
CA MET A 148 2.88 6.51 -13.95
C MET A 148 1.96 5.34 -14.33
N ILE A 149 2.22 4.66 -15.45
CA ILE A 149 1.43 3.50 -15.88
C ILE A 149 1.60 2.35 -14.89
N VAL A 150 2.84 2.03 -14.50
CA VAL A 150 3.10 0.97 -13.51
C VAL A 150 2.47 1.31 -12.17
N ALA A 151 2.56 2.58 -11.73
CA ALA A 151 1.88 3.04 -10.54
C ALA A 151 0.36 2.87 -10.66
N ALA A 152 -0.27 3.22 -11.79
CA ALA A 152 -1.70 3.02 -11.97
C ALA A 152 -2.10 1.53 -11.87
N LEU A 153 -1.33 0.63 -12.47
CA LEU A 153 -1.57 -0.81 -12.39
C LEU A 153 -1.44 -1.34 -10.95
N GLU A 154 -0.39 -0.93 -10.24
CA GLU A 154 -0.15 -1.25 -8.83
C GLU A 154 -1.38 -0.93 -7.97
N LEU A 155 -1.99 0.23 -8.21
CA LEU A 155 -3.13 0.71 -7.44
C LEU A 155 -4.40 -0.09 -7.72
N ASN A 156 -4.68 -0.38 -8.98
CA ASN A 156 -5.84 -1.18 -9.35
C ASN A 156 -5.74 -2.59 -8.74
N VAL A 157 -4.56 -3.21 -8.81
CA VAL A 157 -4.30 -4.53 -8.20
C VAL A 157 -4.48 -4.48 -6.68
N ALA A 158 -3.94 -3.46 -6.02
CA ALA A 158 -4.07 -3.30 -4.57
C ALA A 158 -5.53 -3.08 -4.12
N VAL A 159 -6.30 -2.29 -4.87
CA VAL A 159 -7.74 -2.08 -4.59
C VAL A 159 -8.52 -3.38 -4.73
N ILE A 160 -8.24 -4.17 -5.76
CA ILE A 160 -8.86 -5.50 -5.93
C ILE A 160 -8.52 -6.39 -4.73
N ALA A 161 -7.24 -6.44 -4.35
CA ALA A 161 -6.72 -7.22 -3.20
C ALA A 161 -7.44 -6.89 -1.88
N VAL A 162 -7.69 -5.61 -1.61
CA VAL A 162 -8.35 -5.14 -0.38
C VAL A 162 -9.85 -5.49 -0.36
N ASN A 163 -10.51 -5.55 -1.51
CA ASN A 163 -11.94 -5.84 -1.61
C ASN A 163 -12.28 -7.34 -1.68
N LEU A 164 -11.32 -8.18 -2.08
CA LEU A 164 -11.47 -9.65 -2.15
C LEU A 164 -12.05 -10.31 -0.87
N PRO A 165 -11.64 -9.93 0.35
CA PRO A 165 -12.23 -10.49 1.58
C PRO A 165 -13.71 -10.14 1.76
N ALA A 166 -14.12 -8.92 1.40
CA ALA A 166 -15.52 -8.49 1.49
C ALA A 166 -16.38 -9.23 0.46
N ILE A 167 -15.89 -9.31 -0.78
CA ILE A 167 -16.53 -10.09 -1.86
C ILE A 167 -16.73 -11.53 -1.41
N ARG A 168 -15.70 -12.16 -0.85
CA ARG A 168 -15.78 -13.52 -0.32
C ARG A 168 -16.85 -13.67 0.77
N SER A 169 -16.96 -12.72 1.69
CA SER A 169 -17.98 -12.73 2.74
C SER A 169 -19.38 -12.72 2.14
N ILE A 170 -19.62 -11.85 1.16
CA ILE A 170 -20.91 -11.71 0.49
C ILE A 170 -21.23 -12.98 -0.32
N TYR A 171 -20.28 -13.52 -1.08
CA TYR A 171 -20.48 -14.77 -1.82
C TYR A 171 -20.77 -15.96 -0.91
N GLN A 172 -20.17 -16.02 0.29
CA GLN A 172 -20.47 -17.08 1.25
C GLN A 172 -21.87 -16.96 1.86
N VAL A 173 -22.37 -15.73 2.04
CA VAL A 173 -23.76 -15.48 2.46
C VAL A 173 -24.75 -15.82 1.34
N ALA A 174 -24.50 -15.33 0.12
CA ALA A 174 -25.33 -15.60 -1.05
C ALA A 174 -25.40 -17.10 -1.40
N ALA A 175 -24.26 -17.82 -1.34
CA ALA A 175 -24.19 -19.26 -1.62
C ALA A 175 -24.81 -20.13 -0.52
N LYS A 176 -25.02 -19.61 0.69
CA LYS A 176 -25.72 -20.31 1.77
C LYS A 176 -27.23 -20.08 1.77
N GLY A 177 -27.76 -19.21 0.90
CA GLY A 177 -29.20 -19.10 0.67
C GLY A 177 -30.03 -18.59 1.86
N GLU A 178 -29.42 -18.07 2.92
CA GLU A 178 -30.16 -17.39 3.99
C GLU A 178 -30.06 -15.88 3.80
N LEU A 179 -30.78 -15.39 2.79
CA LEU A 179 -31.45 -14.10 2.94
C LEU A 179 -32.45 -14.27 4.08
N ARG A 180 -31.97 -14.15 5.32
CA ARG A 180 -32.84 -13.99 6.47
C ARG A 180 -33.64 -12.71 6.20
N SER A 181 -34.90 -12.92 5.83
CA SER A 181 -35.98 -11.95 5.82
C SER A 181 -35.73 -10.85 6.85
N SER A 182 -35.29 -9.67 6.40
CA SER A 182 -35.43 -8.46 7.20
C SER A 182 -36.91 -8.11 7.16
N GLU A 183 -37.58 -8.42 8.27
CA GLU A 183 -38.74 -7.71 8.82
C GLU A 183 -39.81 -7.24 7.82
N THR A 184 -40.80 -8.11 7.61
CA THR A 184 -42.17 -7.67 7.83
C THR A 184 -42.31 -7.21 9.30
N ALA A 185 -42.47 -5.89 9.51
CA ALA A 185 -43.16 -5.33 10.69
C ALA A 185 -44.62 -5.86 10.73
N PRO A 186 -45.32 -6.01 11.89
CA PRO A 186 -45.50 -4.96 12.92
C PRO A 186 -45.57 -5.42 14.42
N GLU A 187 -45.58 -4.41 15.31
CA GLU A 187 -46.22 -4.29 16.64
C GLU A 187 -46.10 -5.39 17.73
N ALA A 188 -45.50 -5.03 18.87
CA ALA A 188 -46.17 -4.95 20.20
C ALA A 188 -45.14 -4.85 21.33
N VAL A 189 -45.04 -3.68 21.98
CA VAL A 189 -44.70 -3.57 23.42
C VAL A 189 -45.58 -2.48 24.01
N GLU A 190 -46.29 -2.90 25.06
CA GLU A 190 -47.08 -2.21 26.10
C GLU A 190 -47.09 -0.68 26.14
#